data_AF-A0A3M0Y2Z1-F1
#
_entry.id   AF-A0A3M0Y2Z1-F1
#
_cell.length_a   1.000
_cell.length_b   1.000
_cell.length_c   1.000
_cell.angle_alpha   90.00
_cell.angle_beta   90.00
_cell.angle_gamma   90.00
#
_symmetry.space_group_name_H-M   'P 1'
#
loop_
_entity.id
_entity.type
_entity.pdbx_description
1 polymer ?
#
loop_
_entity_poly.entity_id
_entity_poly.type
_entity_poly.pdbx_seq_one_letter_code
_entity_poly.pdbx_strand_id
1 'polypeptide(L)'
;MVTSRPFRTPPEFYSATLEWAREHAQLEEGQFIPWETFLEFNLSLGQTEEENRKVYAETRDWRITYGGVQAMVGASHWQFVAYKSVLQRFLPFDMSRPMGQVRQLDRRMNEAGLLRLMVTDPLVMNMSNTLGYLRGELGKKTTRRPSLSRRILNLAPVRKVLLGVYNRIFRWYYS
;
A
#
# COMPACT_ATOMS: atom_id res chain seq x y z
N MET A 1 -3.46 15.06 3.66
CA MET A 1 -2.32 14.16 3.36
C MET A 1 -2.27 13.98 1.86
N VAL A 2 -1.08 14.05 1.24
CA VAL A 2 -0.92 13.84 -0.21
C VAL A 2 0.07 12.71 -0.47
N THR A 3 -0.36 11.61 -1.08
CA THR A 3 0.53 10.51 -1.49
C THR A 3 1.01 10.71 -2.93
N SER A 4 2.30 10.44 -3.18
CA SER A 4 2.98 10.70 -4.45
C SER A 4 2.70 9.65 -5.55
N ARG A 5 1.72 8.78 -5.37
CA ARG A 5 1.32 7.77 -6.35
C ARG A 5 -0.16 7.41 -6.16
N PRO A 6 -0.95 7.23 -7.23
CA PRO A 6 -2.30 6.71 -7.12
C PRO A 6 -2.30 5.19 -6.95
N PHE A 7 -3.10 4.69 -6.01
CA PHE A 7 -3.40 3.28 -5.81
C PHE A 7 -4.74 3.16 -5.07
N ARG A 8 -5.31 1.96 -4.99
CA ARG A 8 -6.60 1.76 -4.33
C ARG A 8 -6.41 1.50 -2.84
N THR A 9 -7.13 2.26 -2.04
CA THR A 9 -7.29 2.01 -0.61
C THR A 9 -8.72 1.56 -0.29
N PRO A 10 -8.92 0.90 0.85
CA PRO A 10 -10.25 0.63 1.37
C PRO A 10 -11.05 1.92 1.66
N PRO A 11 -12.35 2.00 1.32
CA PRO A 11 -13.18 3.20 1.49
C PRO A 11 -13.23 3.78 2.91
N GLU A 12 -13.05 2.95 3.94
CA GLU A 12 -13.07 3.40 5.33
C GLU A 12 -11.96 4.42 5.68
N PHE A 13 -10.93 4.56 4.83
CA PHE A 13 -9.83 5.48 5.05
C PHE A 13 -9.96 6.81 4.33
N TYR A 14 -11.00 7.01 3.53
CA TYR A 14 -11.20 8.27 2.79
C TYR A 14 -12.65 8.70 2.64
N SER A 15 -13.59 8.08 3.37
CA SER A 15 -15.02 8.42 3.33
C SER A 15 -15.26 9.92 3.54
N ALA A 16 -14.57 10.56 4.48
CA ALA A 16 -14.71 12.00 4.76
C ALA A 16 -14.20 12.88 3.61
N THR A 17 -13.22 12.39 2.83
CA THR A 17 -12.75 13.10 1.63
C THR A 17 -13.82 13.10 0.54
N LEU A 18 -14.57 12.00 0.38
CA LEU A 18 -15.68 11.95 -0.56
C LEU A 18 -16.85 12.84 -0.12
N GLU A 19 -17.18 12.84 1.17
CA GLU A 19 -18.21 13.73 1.73
C GLU A 19 -17.88 15.19 1.46
N TRP A 20 -16.66 15.63 1.80
CA TRP A 20 -16.20 16.99 1.50
C TRP A 20 -16.27 17.30 0.01
N ALA A 21 -15.82 16.38 -0.85
CA ALA A 21 -15.77 16.59 -2.29
C ALA A 21 -17.15 16.74 -2.94
N ARG A 22 -18.16 16.01 -2.46
CA ARG A 22 -19.53 16.11 -2.99
C ARG A 22 -20.13 17.50 -2.80
N GLU A 23 -19.73 18.20 -1.75
CA GLU A 23 -20.25 19.52 -1.41
C GLU A 23 -19.42 20.66 -2.00
N HIS A 24 -18.10 20.46 -2.15
CA HIS A 24 -17.17 21.56 -2.42
C HIS A 24 -16.42 21.46 -3.75
N ALA A 25 -16.46 20.32 -4.44
CA ALA A 25 -15.62 20.07 -5.61
C ALA A 25 -16.34 19.27 -6.71
N GLN A 26 -15.73 19.19 -7.89
CA GLN A 26 -16.17 18.25 -8.91
C GLN A 26 -15.62 16.86 -8.56
N LEU A 27 -16.52 15.92 -8.26
CA LEU A 27 -16.19 14.54 -7.95
C LEU A 27 -16.56 13.64 -9.14
N GLU A 28 -15.62 12.84 -9.60
CA GLU A 28 -15.81 11.88 -10.68
C GLU A 28 -15.49 10.46 -10.19
N GLU A 29 -16.35 9.51 -10.53
CA GLU A 29 -16.13 8.08 -10.34
C GLU A 29 -15.72 7.46 -11.68
N GLY A 30 -14.72 6.60 -11.68
CA GLY A 30 -14.29 5.97 -12.91
C GLY A 30 -13.14 4.99 -12.73
N GLN A 31 -12.48 4.72 -13.85
CA GLN A 31 -11.30 3.86 -13.92
C GLN A 31 -10.13 4.72 -14.38
N PHE A 32 -9.57 5.52 -13.46
CA PHE A 32 -8.55 6.52 -13.78
C PHE A 32 -7.13 6.00 -13.62
N ILE A 33 -6.92 5.05 -12.70
CA ILE A 33 -5.61 4.43 -12.51
C ILE A 33 -5.42 3.37 -13.61
N PRO A 34 -4.39 3.49 -14.47
CA PRO A 34 -4.13 2.50 -15.50
C PRO A 34 -3.85 1.12 -14.89
N TRP A 35 -4.26 0.07 -15.59
CA TRP A 35 -4.11 -1.32 -15.15
C TRP A 35 -2.67 -1.65 -14.75
N GLU A 36 -1.70 -1.21 -15.56
CA GLU A 36 -0.28 -1.47 -15.35
C GLU A 36 0.22 -0.80 -14.05
N THR A 37 -0.24 0.43 -13.78
CA THR A 37 0.13 1.19 -12.57
C THR A 37 -0.47 0.55 -11.31
N PHE A 38 -1.72 0.09 -11.42
CA PHE A 38 -2.41 -0.63 -10.35
C PHE A 38 -1.73 -1.97 -10.06
N LEU A 39 -1.47 -2.76 -11.10
CA LEU A 39 -0.87 -4.09 -10.99
C LEU A 39 0.55 -4.01 -10.43
N GLU A 40 1.39 -3.11 -10.93
CA GLU A 40 2.77 -2.93 -10.46
C GLU A 40 2.83 -2.72 -8.93
N PHE A 41 1.95 -1.86 -8.41
CA PHE A 41 1.91 -1.59 -6.98
C PHE A 41 1.47 -2.81 -6.18
N ASN A 42 0.41 -3.49 -6.60
CA ASN A 42 -0.11 -4.65 -5.85
C ASN A 42 0.81 -5.87 -5.91
N LEU A 43 1.51 -6.09 -7.04
CA LEU A 43 2.56 -7.10 -7.14
C LEU A 43 3.71 -6.81 -6.17
N SER A 44 4.07 -5.54 -5.97
CA SER A 44 5.06 -5.17 -4.94
C SER A 44 4.57 -5.55 -3.54
N LEU A 45 3.27 -5.55 -3.27
CA LEU A 45 2.70 -5.99 -1.99
C LEU A 45 2.61 -7.52 -1.84
N GLY A 46 3.04 -8.27 -2.86
CA GLY A 46 3.01 -9.74 -2.87
C GLY A 46 1.67 -10.35 -3.27
N GLN A 47 0.75 -9.56 -3.82
CA GLN A 47 -0.51 -10.08 -4.39
C GLN A 47 -0.28 -10.72 -5.75
N THR A 48 -1.23 -11.54 -6.22
CA THR A 48 -1.17 -12.19 -7.53
C THR A 48 -1.90 -11.36 -8.61
N GLU A 49 -1.57 -11.58 -9.88
CA GLU A 49 -2.24 -10.89 -10.99
C GLU A 49 -3.71 -11.28 -11.08
N GLU A 50 -4.04 -12.55 -10.83
CA GLU A 50 -5.39 -13.09 -10.89
C GLU A 50 -6.31 -12.42 -9.86
N GLU A 51 -5.85 -12.26 -8.61
CA GLU A 51 -6.56 -11.51 -7.57
C GLU A 51 -6.76 -10.05 -7.99
N ASN A 52 -5.72 -9.43 -8.54
CA ASN A 52 -5.76 -8.04 -8.95
C ASN A 52 -6.69 -7.77 -10.12
N ARG A 53 -6.83 -8.70 -11.07
CA ARG A 53 -7.79 -8.56 -12.19
C ARG A 53 -9.22 -8.46 -11.66
N LYS A 54 -9.57 -9.29 -10.68
CA LYS A 54 -10.89 -9.26 -10.03
C LYS A 54 -11.11 -7.93 -9.31
N VAL A 55 -10.17 -7.53 -8.44
CA VAL A 55 -10.26 -6.26 -7.71
C VAL A 55 -10.37 -5.08 -8.66
N TYR A 56 -9.61 -5.07 -9.76
CA TYR A 56 -9.61 -3.98 -10.71
C TYR A 56 -10.96 -3.81 -11.40
N ALA A 57 -11.60 -4.92 -11.79
CA ALA A 57 -12.92 -4.93 -12.40
C ALA A 57 -14.04 -4.51 -11.43
N GLU A 58 -13.95 -4.91 -10.16
CA GLU A 58 -15.00 -4.71 -9.15
C GLU A 58 -14.93 -3.34 -8.46
N THR A 59 -13.77 -2.70 -8.42
CA THR A 59 -13.59 -1.42 -7.71
C THR A 59 -13.39 -0.26 -8.69
N ARG A 60 -13.65 0.95 -8.20
CA ARG A 60 -13.54 2.20 -8.97
C ARG A 60 -12.63 3.18 -8.24
N ASP A 61 -12.13 4.14 -9.01
CA ASP A 61 -11.30 5.22 -8.53
C ASP A 61 -12.12 6.52 -8.45
N TRP A 62 -11.72 7.39 -7.55
CA TRP A 62 -12.34 8.69 -7.34
C TRP A 62 -11.34 9.79 -7.67
N ARG A 63 -11.75 10.70 -8.56
CA ARG A 63 -11.00 11.90 -8.92
C ARG A 63 -11.75 13.14 -8.47
N ILE A 64 -11.02 14.06 -7.85
CA ILE A 64 -11.53 15.37 -7.41
C ILE A 64 -10.86 16.43 -8.27
N THR A 65 -11.66 17.37 -8.78
CA THR A 65 -11.18 18.61 -9.38
C THR A 65 -11.65 19.79 -8.53
N TYR A 66 -10.71 20.59 -8.01
CA TYR A 66 -11.00 21.78 -7.21
C TYR A 66 -10.05 22.91 -7.59
N GLY A 67 -10.59 24.09 -7.93
CA GLY A 67 -9.77 25.24 -8.35
C GLY A 67 -8.87 24.96 -9.56
N GLY A 68 -9.29 24.09 -10.48
CA GLY A 68 -8.50 23.68 -11.65
C GLY A 68 -7.41 22.65 -11.37
N VAL A 69 -7.26 22.19 -10.12
CA VAL A 69 -6.29 21.16 -9.74
C VAL A 69 -6.99 19.81 -9.58
N GLN A 70 -6.39 18.76 -10.15
CA GLN A 70 -6.89 17.39 -10.03
C GLN A 70 -6.11 16.60 -8.98
N ALA A 71 -6.82 15.78 -8.23
CA ALA A 71 -6.25 14.83 -7.29
C ALA A 71 -7.08 13.55 -7.23
N MET A 72 -6.41 12.44 -6.95
CA MET A 72 -7.03 11.14 -6.70
C MET A 72 -7.35 11.00 -5.20
N VAL A 73 -8.37 10.23 -4.84
CA VAL A 73 -8.74 10.00 -3.43
C VAL A 73 -8.17 8.69 -2.93
N GLY A 74 -7.69 8.68 -1.68
CA GLY A 74 -7.30 7.45 -1.00
C GLY A 74 -5.83 7.38 -0.58
N ALA A 75 -5.22 8.52 -0.22
CA ALA A 75 -3.87 8.56 0.35
C ALA A 75 -3.62 7.48 1.42
N SER A 76 -2.38 7.03 1.61
CA SER A 76 -1.97 6.17 2.73
C SER A 76 -0.59 6.54 3.29
N HIS A 77 -0.33 6.05 4.51
CA HIS A 77 0.80 6.38 5.38
C HIS A 77 2.19 5.87 4.93
N TRP A 78 2.34 5.30 3.73
CA TRP A 78 3.61 4.71 3.29
C TRP A 78 4.57 5.75 2.69
N GLN A 79 4.09 6.68 1.87
CA GLN A 79 4.89 7.78 1.31
C GLN A 79 3.98 8.97 1.02
N PHE A 80 4.03 9.99 1.87
CA PHE A 80 3.13 11.13 1.77
C PHE A 80 3.78 12.43 2.25
N VAL A 81 3.21 13.54 1.81
CA VAL A 81 3.47 14.87 2.33
C VAL A 81 2.26 15.35 3.12
N ALA A 82 2.51 15.97 4.27
CA ALA A 82 1.48 16.61 5.09
C ALA A 82 2.10 17.73 5.93
N TYR A 83 1.26 18.67 6.37
CA TYR A 83 1.69 19.70 7.30
C TYR A 83 2.11 19.10 8.64
N LYS A 84 3.28 19.50 9.13
CA LYS A 84 3.81 19.07 10.44
C LYS A 84 2.81 19.33 11.57
N SER A 85 2.20 20.52 11.60
CA SER A 85 1.20 20.92 12.60
C SER A 85 -0.01 19.99 12.64
N VAL A 86 -0.42 19.45 11.48
CA VAL A 86 -1.52 18.49 11.40
C VAL A 86 -1.08 17.13 11.92
N LEU A 87 0.10 16.64 11.55
CA LEU A 87 0.60 15.35 12.01
C LEU A 87 0.81 15.31 13.53
N GLN A 88 1.27 16.41 14.13
CA GLN A 88 1.45 16.51 15.58
C GLN A 88 0.16 16.29 16.38
N ARG A 89 -1.03 16.48 15.79
CA ARG A 89 -2.32 16.19 16.45
C ARG A 89 -2.57 14.69 16.66
N PHE A 90 -1.90 13.84 15.88
CA PHE A 90 -2.08 12.39 15.91
C PHE A 90 -0.87 11.67 16.53
N LEU A 91 0.18 12.41 16.86
CA LEU A 91 1.44 11.91 17.39
C LEU A 91 1.63 12.33 18.86
N PRO A 92 2.32 11.52 19.68
CA PRO A 92 2.89 10.21 19.35
C PRO A 92 1.80 9.13 19.24
N PHE A 93 2.09 8.06 18.49
CA PHE A 93 1.27 6.86 18.54
C PHE A 93 1.67 6.01 19.73
N ASP A 94 0.70 5.58 20.52
CA ASP A 94 0.91 4.45 21.41
C ASP A 94 0.89 3.17 20.55
N MET A 95 2.07 2.58 20.36
CA MET A 95 2.26 1.39 19.54
C MET A 95 2.92 0.31 20.37
N SER A 96 2.17 -0.77 20.62
CA SER A 96 2.70 -2.02 21.17
C SER A 96 3.31 -2.92 20.09
N ARG A 97 3.09 -2.62 18.80
CA ARG A 97 3.64 -3.37 17.66
C ARG A 97 4.04 -2.45 16.51
N PRO A 98 5.16 -2.69 15.83
CA PRO A 98 5.61 -1.84 14.73
C PRO A 98 4.77 -1.98 13.45
N MET A 99 4.03 -3.08 13.28
CA MET A 99 3.25 -3.39 12.07
C MET A 99 1.75 -3.41 12.37
N GLY A 100 0.94 -2.94 11.42
CA GLY A 100 -0.53 -2.93 11.49
C GLY A 100 -1.13 -1.75 12.26
N GLN A 101 -0.53 -1.34 13.38
CA GLN A 101 -1.00 -0.18 14.16
C GLN A 101 -0.80 1.16 13.44
N VAL A 102 0.07 1.20 12.42
CA VAL A 102 0.26 2.36 11.53
C VAL A 102 -1.00 2.74 10.74
N ARG A 103 -1.93 1.80 10.49
CA ARG A 103 -3.26 2.11 9.90
C ARG A 103 -4.10 3.05 10.78
N GLN A 104 -3.77 3.19 12.06
CA GLN A 104 -4.45 4.14 12.95
C GLN A 104 -4.29 5.59 12.47
N LEU A 105 -3.16 5.95 11.86
CA LEU A 105 -2.99 7.30 11.31
C LEU A 105 -4.04 7.57 10.22
N ASP A 106 -4.21 6.64 9.29
CA ASP A 106 -5.16 6.78 8.18
C ASP A 106 -6.59 6.92 8.70
N ARG A 107 -6.98 6.06 9.64
CA ARG A 107 -8.30 6.11 10.28
C ARG A 107 -8.54 7.42 11.02
N ARG A 108 -7.63 7.82 11.92
CA ARG A 108 -7.78 9.05 12.72
C ARG A 108 -7.80 10.31 11.86
N MET A 109 -7.03 10.34 10.77
CA MET A 109 -7.07 11.47 9.83
C MET A 109 -8.40 11.55 9.09
N ASN A 110 -8.96 10.41 8.66
CA ASN A 110 -10.27 10.36 8.03
C ASN A 110 -11.37 10.79 9.02
N GLU A 111 -11.36 10.27 10.25
CA GLU A 111 -12.29 10.64 11.32
C GLU A 111 -12.21 12.14 11.68
N ALA A 112 -11.03 12.76 11.54
CA ALA A 112 -10.84 14.19 11.75
C ALA A 112 -11.27 15.07 10.54
N GLY A 113 -11.86 14.48 9.49
CA GLY A 113 -12.31 15.20 8.29
C GLY A 113 -11.19 15.71 7.39
N LEU A 114 -9.96 15.20 7.53
CA LEU A 114 -8.83 15.67 6.75
C LEU A 114 -8.77 14.99 5.38
N LEU A 115 -8.54 15.79 4.32
CA LEU A 115 -8.47 15.27 2.96
C LEU A 115 -7.31 14.28 2.75
N ARG A 116 -7.64 13.18 2.09
CA ARG A 116 -6.78 12.03 1.77
C ARG A 116 -6.54 11.97 0.26
N LEU A 117 -5.62 12.79 -0.22
CA LEU A 117 -5.41 13.00 -1.65
C LEU A 117 -4.16 12.28 -2.17
N MET A 118 -4.14 11.98 -3.45
CA MET A 118 -2.97 11.47 -4.16
C MET A 118 -2.82 12.27 -5.44
N VAL A 119 -1.58 12.35 -5.93
CA VAL A 119 -1.34 12.86 -7.29
C VAL A 119 -1.95 11.90 -8.32
N THR A 120 -2.24 12.43 -9.51
CA THR A 120 -2.73 11.64 -10.65
C THR A 120 -1.63 10.78 -11.27
N ASP A 121 -0.37 11.21 -11.17
CA ASP A 121 0.76 10.53 -11.77
C ASP A 121 1.51 9.64 -10.76
N PRO A 122 2.01 8.46 -11.16
CA PRO A 122 2.80 7.61 -10.29
C PRO A 122 4.24 8.13 -10.15
N LEU A 123 4.45 9.16 -9.33
CA LEU A 123 5.76 9.82 -9.16
C LEU A 123 6.74 8.99 -8.32
N VAL A 124 6.25 7.98 -7.60
CA VAL A 124 7.04 7.14 -6.71
C VAL A 124 6.71 5.67 -6.93
N MET A 125 7.65 4.81 -6.52
CA MET A 125 7.55 3.37 -6.70
C MET A 125 7.78 2.68 -5.36
N ASN A 126 6.87 1.78 -5.00
CA ASN A 126 7.10 0.89 -3.86
C ASN A 126 8.16 -0.12 -4.29
N MET A 127 9.27 -0.22 -3.55
CA MET A 127 10.38 -1.14 -3.86
C MET A 127 10.20 -2.53 -3.23
N SER A 128 9.34 -2.64 -2.20
CA SER A 128 9.08 -3.85 -1.42
C SER A 128 10.33 -4.70 -1.11
N ASN A 129 10.16 -6.01 -0.94
CA ASN A 129 11.19 -6.99 -0.61
C ASN A 129 11.64 -7.85 -1.81
N THR A 130 11.08 -7.66 -3.00
CA THR A 130 11.34 -8.49 -4.18
C THR A 130 11.56 -7.67 -5.44
N LEU A 131 12.79 -7.62 -5.96
CA LEU A 131 13.11 -6.85 -7.18
C LEU A 131 12.71 -7.56 -8.50
N GLY A 132 12.08 -8.73 -8.44
CA GLY A 132 11.79 -9.55 -9.61
C GLY A 132 10.84 -8.89 -10.61
N TYR A 133 9.85 -8.12 -10.12
CA TYR A 133 8.94 -7.38 -11.00
C TYR A 133 9.66 -6.23 -11.74
N LEU A 134 10.57 -5.52 -11.06
CA LEU A 134 11.37 -4.42 -11.64
C LEU A 134 12.32 -4.90 -12.75
N ARG A 135 12.74 -6.16 -12.70
CA ARG A 135 13.64 -6.76 -13.70
C ARG A 135 12.92 -7.40 -14.89
N GLY A 136 11.58 -7.31 -14.95
CA GLY A 136 10.80 -7.99 -15.97
C GLY A 136 10.89 -9.52 -15.86
N GLU A 137 11.07 -10.04 -14.64
CA GLU A 137 11.11 -11.49 -14.35
C GLU A 137 9.73 -12.05 -14.00
N LEU A 138 8.69 -11.23 -13.98
CA LEU A 138 7.29 -11.68 -13.92
C LEU A 138 6.99 -12.61 -15.10
N GLY A 139 6.65 -13.87 -14.80
CA GLY A 139 6.43 -14.92 -15.79
C GLY A 139 7.69 -15.65 -16.28
N LYS A 140 8.90 -15.13 -16.04
CA LYS A 140 10.14 -15.85 -16.33
C LYS A 140 10.44 -16.81 -15.19
N LYS A 141 9.98 -18.06 -15.32
CA LYS A 141 10.46 -19.16 -14.46
C LYS A 141 11.98 -19.18 -14.52
N THR A 142 12.63 -18.80 -13.44
CA THR A 142 14.09 -18.86 -13.34
C THR A 142 14.50 -20.31 -13.55
N THR A 143 15.10 -20.63 -14.69
CA THR A 143 15.57 -21.99 -15.04
C THR A 143 16.80 -22.42 -14.25
N ARG A 144 17.28 -21.58 -13.32
CA ARG A 144 18.41 -21.90 -12.45
C ARG A 144 18.03 -23.03 -11.49
N ARG A 145 18.62 -24.20 -11.73
CA ARG A 145 18.55 -25.36 -10.82
C ARG A 145 18.87 -24.87 -9.40
N PRO A 146 18.01 -25.13 -8.39
CA PRO A 146 18.29 -24.70 -7.03
C PRO A 146 19.60 -25.32 -6.57
N SER A 147 20.50 -24.48 -6.03
CA SER A 147 21.78 -24.92 -5.49
C SER A 147 21.58 -25.99 -4.42
N LEU A 148 22.59 -26.85 -4.22
CA LEU A 148 22.54 -27.91 -3.21
C LEU A 148 22.20 -27.35 -1.82
N SER A 149 22.76 -26.18 -1.48
CA SER A 149 22.45 -25.44 -0.25
C SER A 149 20.98 -25.05 -0.13
N ARG A 150 20.35 -24.55 -1.21
CA ARG A 150 18.90 -24.22 -1.22
C ARG A 150 18.04 -25.47 -1.06
N ARG A 151 18.46 -26.61 -1.61
CA ARG A 151 17.74 -27.88 -1.44
C ARG A 151 17.77 -28.36 0.01
N ILE A 152 18.94 -28.29 0.65
CA ILE A 152 19.12 -28.68 2.06
C ILE A 152 18.31 -27.75 2.98
N LEU A 153 18.38 -26.44 2.77
CA LEU A 153 17.62 -25.45 3.54
C LEU A 153 16.10 -25.61 3.38
N ASN A 154 15.65 -26.12 2.24
CA ASN A 154 14.22 -26.35 1.96
C ASN A 154 13.71 -27.73 2.44
N LEU A 155 14.59 -28.60 2.98
CA LEU A 155 14.12 -29.84 3.62
C LEU A 155 13.23 -29.48 4.81
N ALA A 156 12.07 -30.14 4.89
CA ALA A 156 11.05 -29.88 5.91
C ALA A 156 11.60 -29.80 7.36
N PRO A 157 12.50 -30.69 7.84
CA PRO A 157 13.05 -30.57 9.19
C PRO A 157 13.96 -29.34 9.37
N VAL A 158 14.85 -29.07 8.40
CA VAL A 158 15.77 -27.91 8.44
C VAL A 158 14.98 -26.60 8.44
N ARG A 159 14.00 -26.49 7.54
CA ARG A 159 13.11 -25.33 7.45
C ARG A 159 12.34 -25.10 8.74
N LYS A 160 11.81 -26.16 9.38
CA LYS A 160 11.10 -26.06 10.67
C LYS A 160 12.00 -25.54 11.78
N VAL A 161 13.24 -26.02 11.88
CA VAL A 161 14.21 -25.55 12.89
C VAL A 161 14.54 -24.08 12.67
N LEU A 162 14.87 -23.68 11.43
CA LEU A 162 15.18 -22.30 11.10
C LEU A 162 13.99 -21.36 11.38
N LEU A 163 12.77 -21.77 11.03
CA LEU A 163 11.56 -21.02 11.36
C LEU A 163 11.31 -20.98 12.87
N GLY A 164 11.64 -22.04 13.61
CA GLY A 164 11.57 -22.07 15.07
C GLY A 164 12.52 -21.05 15.71
N VAL A 165 13.77 -20.99 15.25
CA VAL A 165 14.75 -19.98 15.69
C VAL A 165 14.30 -18.58 15.31
N TYR A 166 13.89 -18.36 14.07
CA TYR A 166 13.33 -17.09 13.61
C TYR A 166 12.16 -16.63 14.48
N ASN A 167 11.20 -17.52 14.75
CA ASN A 167 10.04 -17.22 15.59
C ASN A 167 10.44 -16.94 17.04
N ARG A 168 11.48 -17.58 17.57
CA ARG A 168 11.98 -17.35 18.93
C ARG A 168 12.66 -15.98 19.04
N ILE A 169 13.52 -15.63 18.08
CA ILE A 169 14.14 -14.30 17.97
C ILE A 169 13.04 -13.24 17.83
N PHE A 170 12.08 -13.45 16.93
CA PHE A 170 10.96 -12.55 16.73
C PHE A 170 10.18 -12.35 18.03
N ARG A 171 9.84 -13.43 18.75
CA ARG A 171 9.18 -13.31 20.05
C ARG A 171 10.03 -12.52 21.04
N TRP A 172 11.34 -12.74 21.14
CA TRP A 172 12.20 -11.96 22.04
C TRP A 172 12.25 -10.47 21.73
N TYR A 173 12.21 -10.09 20.46
CA TYR A 173 12.19 -8.67 20.07
C TYR A 173 10.82 -7.99 20.26
N TYR A 174 9.73 -8.76 20.33
CA TYR A 174 8.36 -8.26 20.33
C TYR A 174 7.51 -8.76 21.52
N SER A 175 8.15 -9.27 22.58
CA SER A 175 7.54 -9.55 23.88
C SER A 175 7.99 -8.48 24.87
#